data_AF-A0A7J8MHH5-F1
#
_entry.id   AF-A0A7J8MHH5-F1
#
_cell.length_a   1.000
_cell.length_b   1.000
_cell.length_c   1.000
_cell.angle_alpha   90.00
_cell.angle_beta   90.00
_cell.angle_gamma   90.00
#
_symmetry.space_group_name_H-M   'P 1'
#
loop_
_entity.id
_entity.type
_entity.pdbx_description
1 polymer ?
#
loop_
_entity_poly.entity_id
_entity_poly.type
_entity_poly.pdbx_seq_one_letter_code
_entity_poly.pdbx_strand_id
1 'polypeptide(L)'
;MLPIHSPKPPSSTTKATTTPELNSFERKNSSSSFRSQNSFVFPNSNRLWLLLVIVSLQIIILLMARGLPLSHRRTHFPSPLSYDHKPVQNPANFSTHRSKSANISISSTVSSPPDRCSSGRIFVYDLPAFFNRELLDNCADLDPWHSRCEALSNGGFGREAAGLSGVIPEGLVPAWYWTDQFAMEVIYHNRVLSHECRTTEPDSAMAFYIPFYAGLAVGKYLWLGYSSKDRDRYCEMMLEWIKDQPYWKRSDGWDHFMTMGRITWDFRRSKNEDWGSSCIYMPGMRNITRLLIERNPWDYFDVVVPYPTGFHP
;
A
#
# COMPACT_ATOMS: atom_id res chain seq x y z
N MET A 1 54.14 61.39 39.63
CA MET A 1 53.16 60.49 40.29
C MET A 1 52.30 59.85 39.24
N LEU A 2 51.97 58.57 39.46
CA LEU A 2 51.16 57.64 38.65
C LEU A 2 51.89 56.97 37.46
N PRO A 3 52.37 55.72 37.65
CA PRO A 3 52.91 54.88 36.60
C PRO A 3 51.89 53.90 36.02
N ILE A 4 52.16 53.56 34.76
CA ILE A 4 51.53 52.57 33.90
C ILE A 4 51.84 51.15 34.42
N HIS A 5 50.82 50.29 34.48
CA HIS A 5 50.95 48.89 34.89
C HIS A 5 50.96 47.96 33.66
N SER A 6 52.08 47.28 33.47
CA SER A 6 52.23 46.12 32.57
C SER A 6 51.66 44.85 33.22
N PRO A 7 51.04 43.93 32.47
CA PRO A 7 50.61 42.64 33.01
C PRO A 7 51.77 41.63 33.06
N LYS A 8 51.93 40.97 34.20
CA LYS A 8 52.74 39.75 34.38
C LYS A 8 51.83 38.50 34.31
N PRO A 9 52.35 37.35 33.86
CA PRO A 9 51.54 36.17 33.55
C PRO A 9 51.20 35.36 34.80
N PRO A 10 50.07 34.66 34.85
CA PRO A 10 49.80 33.71 35.92
C PRO A 10 50.55 32.38 35.67
N SER A 11 51.13 31.91 36.77
CA SER A 11 51.85 30.66 36.96
C SER A 11 50.99 29.41 36.73
N SER A 12 51.65 28.42 36.13
CA SER A 12 51.22 27.04 35.90
C SER A 12 50.65 26.36 37.16
N THR A 13 49.41 25.88 37.06
CA THR A 13 48.84 24.87 37.95
C THR A 13 48.60 23.60 37.16
N THR A 14 49.40 22.58 37.47
CA THR A 14 49.30 21.20 36.98
C THR A 14 48.01 20.59 37.54
N LYS A 15 47.04 20.28 36.67
CA LYS A 15 45.94 19.37 36.97
C LYS A 15 46.12 18.10 36.15
N ALA A 16 46.35 17.00 36.86
CA ALA A 16 46.45 15.67 36.32
C ALA A 16 45.09 15.19 35.79
N THR A 17 45.11 14.58 34.62
CA THR A 17 44.00 13.91 33.96
C THR A 17 43.78 12.55 34.60
N THR A 18 42.58 12.31 35.15
CA THR A 18 42.19 10.99 35.68
C THR A 18 41.26 10.31 34.68
N THR A 19 41.77 9.26 34.04
CA THR A 19 41.03 8.28 33.23
C THR A 19 40.08 7.45 34.11
N PRO A 20 38.84 7.17 33.67
CA PRO A 20 37.96 6.22 34.38
C PRO A 20 38.33 4.77 34.04
N GLU A 21 38.52 3.96 35.09
CA GLU A 21 38.84 2.54 35.02
C GLU A 21 37.68 1.69 34.50
N LEU A 22 38.05 0.74 33.63
CA LEU A 22 37.21 -0.27 33.03
C LEU A 22 37.18 -1.50 33.96
N ASN A 23 36.07 -1.72 34.67
CA ASN A 23 35.91 -2.92 35.50
C ASN A 23 35.71 -4.16 34.61
N SER A 24 36.74 -5.01 34.58
CA SER A 24 36.79 -6.30 33.92
C SER A 24 35.95 -7.35 34.65
N PHE A 25 35.03 -7.99 33.92
CA PHE A 25 34.31 -9.19 34.36
C PHE A 25 35.28 -10.38 34.49
N GLU A 26 35.46 -10.88 35.71
CA GLU A 26 36.20 -12.12 35.96
C GLU A 26 35.39 -13.35 35.50
N ARG A 27 36.06 -14.18 34.70
CA ARG A 27 35.64 -15.50 34.24
C ARG A 27 36.15 -16.56 35.22
N LYS A 28 35.25 -17.26 35.92
CA LYS A 28 35.59 -18.50 36.66
C LYS A 28 34.78 -19.67 36.12
N ASN A 29 35.46 -20.51 35.33
CA ASN A 29 35.08 -21.89 35.07
C ASN A 29 35.74 -22.78 36.12
N SER A 30 34.96 -23.60 36.81
CA SER A 30 35.48 -24.83 37.43
C SER A 30 34.39 -25.90 37.42
N SER A 31 34.59 -26.84 36.52
CA SER A 31 33.94 -28.13 36.40
C SER A 31 34.22 -29.02 37.62
N SER A 32 33.18 -29.56 38.28
CA SER A 32 33.23 -30.89 38.90
C SER A 32 31.86 -31.34 39.45
N SER A 33 31.58 -32.63 39.24
CA SER A 33 30.52 -33.48 39.81
C SER A 33 29.15 -33.45 39.13
N PHE A 34 29.07 -34.26 38.07
CA PHE A 34 27.90 -35.08 37.80
C PHE A 34 27.54 -35.87 39.07
N ARG A 35 26.42 -35.55 39.69
CA ARG A 35 25.71 -36.49 40.57
C ARG A 35 24.29 -36.60 40.03
N SER A 36 23.98 -37.77 39.49
CA SER A 36 22.66 -38.09 38.99
C SER A 36 21.67 -38.10 40.16
N GLN A 37 20.61 -37.31 40.05
CA GLN A 37 19.38 -37.56 40.76
C GLN A 37 18.27 -37.60 39.71
N ASN A 38 17.95 -38.83 39.31
CA ASN A 38 16.76 -39.15 38.55
C ASN A 38 15.53 -38.78 39.40
N SER A 39 14.99 -37.59 39.19
CA SER A 39 13.62 -37.29 39.56
C SER A 39 12.73 -37.67 38.40
N PHE A 40 12.33 -38.95 38.34
CA PHE A 40 11.20 -39.37 37.52
C PHE A 40 9.94 -38.72 38.09
N VAL A 41 9.59 -37.55 37.56
CA VAL A 41 8.28 -36.94 37.78
C VAL A 41 7.29 -37.76 36.97
N PHE A 42 6.62 -38.72 37.62
CA PHE A 42 5.43 -39.35 37.04
C PHE A 42 4.38 -38.25 36.82
N PRO A 43 3.98 -37.95 35.57
CA PRO A 43 2.92 -37.00 35.34
C PRO A 43 1.64 -37.57 35.94
N ASN A 44 1.01 -36.78 36.81
CA ASN A 44 -0.27 -37.09 37.43
C ASN A 44 -1.25 -37.55 36.32
N SER A 45 -1.72 -38.80 36.38
CA SER A 45 -2.51 -39.51 35.36
C SER A 45 -3.61 -38.62 34.72
N ASN A 46 -4.25 -37.80 35.55
CA ASN A 46 -5.33 -36.90 35.15
C ASN A 46 -4.88 -35.80 34.19
N ARG A 47 -3.65 -35.30 34.28
CA ARG A 47 -3.12 -34.25 33.39
C ARG A 47 -2.73 -34.81 32.02
N LEU A 48 -2.20 -36.03 31.99
CA LEU A 48 -1.91 -36.72 30.74
C LEU A 48 -3.21 -37.06 30.00
N TRP A 49 -4.22 -37.51 30.73
CA TRP A 49 -5.54 -37.79 30.15
C TRP A 49 -6.22 -36.53 29.60
N LEU A 50 -6.16 -35.40 30.32
CA LEU A 50 -6.67 -34.12 29.83
C LEU A 50 -5.98 -33.68 28.53
N LEU A 51 -4.66 -33.82 28.44
CA LEU A 51 -3.91 -33.50 27.23
C LEU A 51 -4.31 -34.40 26.05
N LEU A 52 -4.48 -35.71 26.29
CA LEU A 52 -4.93 -36.66 25.26
C LEU A 52 -6.36 -36.34 24.79
N VAL A 53 -7.24 -35.92 25.69
CA VAL A 53 -8.61 -35.48 25.33
C VAL A 53 -8.55 -34.22 24.46
N ILE A 54 -7.75 -33.21 24.83
CA ILE A 54 -7.63 -31.98 24.05
C ILE A 54 -7.06 -32.26 22.65
N VAL A 55 -6.00 -33.07 22.55
CA VAL A 55 -5.37 -33.43 21.27
C VAL A 55 -6.33 -34.24 20.40
N SER A 56 -7.05 -35.20 20.97
CA SER A 56 -8.05 -35.97 20.22
C SER A 56 -9.20 -35.10 19.71
N LEU A 57 -9.67 -34.12 20.51
CA LEU A 57 -10.70 -33.18 20.08
C LEU A 57 -10.22 -32.31 18.91
N GLN A 58 -8.97 -31.83 18.95
CA GLN A 58 -8.39 -31.04 17.85
C GLN A 58 -8.26 -31.85 16.56
N ILE A 59 -7.88 -33.13 16.65
CA ILE A 59 -7.80 -34.03 15.50
C ILE A 59 -9.20 -34.29 14.91
N ILE A 60 -10.20 -34.52 15.76
CA ILE A 60 -11.59 -34.71 15.32
C ILE A 60 -12.10 -33.46 14.59
N ILE A 61 -11.87 -32.26 15.13
CA ILE A 61 -12.25 -30.99 14.47
C ILE A 61 -11.58 -30.85 13.11
N LEU A 62 -10.29 -31.19 12.99
CA LEU A 62 -9.56 -31.17 11.72
C LEU A 62 -10.11 -32.17 10.68
N LEU A 63 -10.50 -33.37 11.12
CA LEU A 63 -11.09 -34.38 10.24
C LEU A 63 -12.51 -33.98 9.80
N MET A 64 -13.31 -33.40 10.69
CA MET A 64 -14.65 -32.92 10.37
C MET A 64 -14.63 -31.67 9.48
N ALA A 65 -13.63 -30.80 9.62
CA ALA A 65 -13.44 -29.63 8.75
C ALA A 65 -13.15 -30.01 7.28
N ARG A 66 -12.63 -31.22 7.03
CA ARG A 66 -12.43 -31.76 5.67
C ARG A 66 -13.71 -32.36 5.06
N GLY A 67 -14.79 -32.49 5.85
CA GLY A 67 -16.05 -33.11 5.43
C GLY A 67 -17.17 -32.13 5.05
N LEU A 68 -16.98 -30.81 5.20
CA LEU A 68 -17.98 -29.82 4.75
C LEU A 68 -17.73 -29.43 3.28
N PRO A 69 -18.65 -29.71 2.34
CA PRO A 69 -18.65 -29.05 1.06
C PRO A 69 -19.12 -27.61 1.30
N LEU A 70 -18.17 -26.70 1.53
CA LEU A 70 -18.41 -25.27 1.46
C LEU A 70 -18.69 -24.91 -0.01
N SER A 71 -19.92 -25.18 -0.46
CA SER A 71 -20.47 -24.55 -1.66
C SER A 71 -20.89 -23.14 -1.28
N HIS A 72 -19.91 -22.29 -0.95
CA HIS A 72 -20.12 -20.86 -0.91
C HIS A 72 -19.73 -20.31 -2.26
N ARG A 73 -20.75 -19.93 -3.02
CA ARG A 73 -20.65 -19.21 -4.29
C ARG A 73 -19.92 -17.88 -4.03
N ARG A 74 -18.60 -17.89 -4.14
CA ARG A 74 -17.76 -16.69 -4.11
C ARG A 74 -17.80 -16.07 -5.51
N THR A 75 -18.37 -14.88 -5.64
CA THR A 75 -18.14 -14.01 -6.79
C THR A 75 -16.72 -13.47 -6.68
N HIS A 76 -15.77 -14.26 -7.15
CA HIS A 76 -14.36 -13.89 -7.23
C HIS A 76 -14.18 -12.83 -8.32
N PHE A 77 -13.50 -11.73 -7.97
CA PHE A 77 -12.64 -11.05 -8.93
C PHE A 77 -11.70 -12.11 -9.54
N PRO A 78 -11.64 -12.27 -10.87
CA PRO A 78 -10.73 -13.23 -11.46
C PRO A 78 -9.28 -12.78 -11.21
N SER A 79 -8.48 -13.67 -10.62
CA SER A 79 -7.01 -13.59 -10.67
C SER A 79 -6.58 -13.43 -12.12
N PRO A 80 -5.52 -12.65 -12.43
CA PRO A 80 -5.06 -12.49 -13.80
C PRO A 80 -4.62 -13.85 -14.36
N LEU A 81 -5.32 -14.32 -15.37
CA LEU A 81 -4.93 -15.49 -16.15
C LEU A 81 -3.61 -15.16 -16.86
N SER A 82 -2.55 -15.90 -16.54
CA SER A 82 -1.38 -16.03 -17.42
C SER A 82 -1.86 -16.52 -18.78
N TYR A 83 -1.76 -15.66 -19.78
CA TYR A 83 -2.05 -16.01 -21.17
C TYR A 83 -0.92 -16.89 -21.70
N ASP A 84 -1.25 -18.15 -21.99
CA ASP A 84 -0.36 -19.10 -22.68
C ASP A 84 -0.08 -18.60 -24.11
N HIS A 85 1.16 -18.21 -24.38
CA HIS A 85 1.64 -17.99 -25.74
C HIS A 85 1.78 -19.34 -26.47
N LYS A 86 0.86 -19.65 -27.39
CA LYS A 86 1.14 -20.61 -28.47
C LYS A 86 1.60 -19.87 -29.73
N PRO A 87 2.77 -20.20 -30.30
CA PRO A 87 3.23 -19.59 -31.55
C PRO A 87 2.46 -20.19 -32.74
N VAL A 88 1.80 -19.32 -33.51
CA VAL A 88 1.17 -19.69 -34.78
C VAL A 88 2.27 -19.76 -35.84
N GLN A 89 2.60 -20.99 -36.27
CA GLN A 89 3.30 -21.23 -37.52
C GLN A 89 2.27 -21.19 -38.67
N ASN A 90 2.47 -20.27 -39.61
CA ASN A 90 1.84 -20.36 -40.92
C ASN A 90 2.49 -21.49 -41.73
N PRO A 91 1.70 -22.18 -42.56
CA PRO A 91 2.07 -22.20 -43.96
C PRO A 91 0.89 -21.83 -44.85
N ALA A 92 1.18 -20.96 -45.80
CA ALA A 92 0.36 -20.80 -46.98
C ALA A 92 0.31 -22.14 -47.73
N ASN A 93 -0.87 -22.55 -48.18
CA ASN A 93 -1.01 -23.21 -49.47
C ASN A 93 -2.41 -23.01 -50.03
N PHE A 94 -2.40 -22.37 -51.20
CA PHE A 94 -3.50 -22.12 -52.10
C PHE A 94 -3.97 -23.45 -52.70
N SER A 95 -5.27 -23.73 -52.68
CA SER A 95 -5.89 -24.68 -53.61
C SER A 95 -7.33 -24.30 -53.87
N THR A 96 -7.56 -23.93 -55.13
CA THR A 96 -8.82 -23.58 -55.76
C THR A 96 -9.69 -24.82 -55.92
N HIS A 97 -10.88 -24.83 -55.31
CA HIS A 97 -11.99 -25.64 -55.82
C HIS A 97 -13.30 -24.84 -55.83
N ARG A 98 -13.80 -24.70 -57.05
CA ARG A 98 -15.05 -24.07 -57.45
C ARG A 98 -16.19 -25.06 -57.26
N SER A 99 -17.24 -24.72 -56.50
CA SER A 99 -18.63 -25.05 -56.87
C SER A 99 -19.71 -24.52 -55.92
N LYS A 100 -20.74 -23.99 -56.59
CA LYS A 100 -22.17 -23.93 -56.25
C LYS A 100 -22.65 -22.83 -55.30
N SER A 101 -23.22 -21.84 -55.98
CA SER A 101 -24.18 -20.84 -55.53
C SER A 101 -25.18 -21.36 -54.51
N ALA A 102 -25.11 -20.82 -53.29
CA ALA A 102 -26.23 -20.73 -52.38
C ALA A 102 -26.38 -19.25 -52.02
N ASN A 103 -27.55 -18.68 -52.32
CA ASN A 103 -27.93 -17.34 -51.90
C ASN A 103 -28.10 -17.34 -50.38
N ILE A 104 -27.01 -17.07 -49.67
CA ILE A 104 -27.05 -16.73 -48.26
C ILE A 104 -27.05 -15.21 -48.20
N SER A 105 -28.19 -14.64 -47.80
CA SER A 105 -28.26 -13.24 -47.40
C SER A 105 -27.27 -13.04 -46.26
N ILE A 106 -26.09 -12.51 -46.57
CA ILE A 106 -25.12 -12.06 -45.59
C ILE A 106 -25.76 -10.87 -44.89
N SER A 107 -26.46 -11.14 -43.79
CA SER A 107 -26.65 -10.15 -42.75
C SER A 107 -25.24 -9.77 -42.34
N SER A 108 -24.80 -8.58 -42.76
CA SER A 108 -23.57 -7.97 -42.28
C SER A 108 -23.78 -7.64 -40.81
N THR A 109 -23.67 -8.66 -39.95
CA THR A 109 -23.29 -8.46 -38.57
C THR A 109 -21.90 -7.85 -38.64
N VAL A 110 -21.84 -6.52 -38.65
CA VAL A 110 -20.66 -5.76 -38.30
C VAL A 110 -20.34 -6.25 -36.89
N SER A 111 -19.43 -7.22 -36.79
CA SER A 111 -18.88 -7.62 -35.51
C SER A 111 -18.14 -6.40 -35.02
N SER A 112 -18.81 -5.60 -34.18
CA SER A 112 -18.17 -4.56 -33.41
C SER A 112 -16.92 -5.18 -32.78
N PRO A 113 -15.76 -4.51 -32.88
CA PRO A 113 -14.53 -5.04 -32.30
C PRO A 113 -14.80 -5.43 -30.84
N PRO A 114 -14.23 -6.55 -30.35
CA PRO A 114 -14.47 -7.01 -29.00
C PRO A 114 -14.21 -5.87 -28.02
N ASP A 115 -15.15 -5.61 -27.11
CA ASP A 115 -14.99 -4.56 -26.10
C ASP A 115 -13.73 -4.88 -25.29
N ARG A 116 -12.72 -4.01 -25.40
CA ARG A 116 -11.45 -4.13 -24.67
C ARG A 116 -11.65 -4.04 -23.15
N CYS A 117 -12.83 -3.59 -22.72
CA CYS A 117 -13.23 -3.44 -21.33
C CYS A 117 -14.22 -4.53 -20.88
N SER A 118 -14.03 -5.77 -21.35
CA SER A 118 -14.87 -6.92 -20.98
C SER A 118 -14.93 -7.19 -19.48
N SER A 119 -13.92 -6.75 -18.73
CA SER A 119 -13.85 -6.83 -17.27
C SER A 119 -14.60 -5.70 -16.55
N GLY A 120 -15.24 -4.80 -17.30
CA GLY A 120 -15.99 -3.66 -16.79
C GLY A 120 -15.25 -2.33 -16.96
N ARG A 121 -15.99 -1.24 -16.67
CA ARG A 121 -15.51 0.13 -16.74
C ARG A 121 -15.33 0.74 -15.35
N ILE A 122 -14.43 1.71 -15.26
CA ILE A 122 -14.13 2.42 -14.01
C ILE A 122 -14.68 3.84 -14.10
N PHE A 123 -15.52 4.22 -13.16
CA PHE A 123 -15.90 5.61 -12.97
C PHE A 123 -14.99 6.26 -11.93
N VAL A 124 -14.57 7.49 -12.17
CA VAL A 124 -13.77 8.27 -11.22
C VAL A 124 -14.65 9.37 -10.66
N TYR A 125 -14.83 9.41 -9.34
CA TYR A 125 -15.59 10.50 -8.72
C TYR A 125 -14.93 11.85 -8.94
N ASP A 126 -15.75 12.86 -9.21
CA ASP A 126 -15.35 14.26 -9.14
C ASP A 126 -15.48 14.75 -7.69
N LEU A 127 -14.44 14.52 -6.90
CA LEU A 127 -14.38 14.94 -5.50
C LEU A 127 -14.19 16.46 -5.38
N PRO A 128 -14.70 17.10 -4.30
CA PRO A 128 -14.31 18.44 -3.94
C PRO A 128 -12.78 18.60 -3.92
N ALA A 129 -12.29 19.72 -4.47
CA ALA A 129 -10.86 19.91 -4.77
C ALA A 129 -9.94 19.78 -3.54
N PHE A 130 -10.45 20.08 -2.35
CA PHE A 130 -9.69 19.95 -1.10
C PHE A 130 -9.26 18.51 -0.79
N PHE A 131 -9.87 17.49 -1.38
CA PHE A 131 -9.45 16.10 -1.23
C PHE A 131 -8.28 15.70 -2.13
N ASN A 132 -7.93 16.52 -3.14
CA ASN A 132 -6.87 16.20 -4.09
C ASN A 132 -6.11 17.43 -4.59
N ARG A 133 -6.67 18.20 -5.52
CA ARG A 133 -6.04 19.29 -6.25
C ARG A 133 -5.50 20.37 -5.30
N GLU A 134 -6.27 20.78 -4.30
CA GLU A 134 -5.84 21.81 -3.36
C GLU A 134 -4.69 21.33 -2.46
N LEU A 135 -4.58 20.02 -2.20
CA LEU A 135 -3.41 19.47 -1.49
C LEU A 135 -2.15 19.61 -2.35
N LEU A 136 -2.27 19.46 -3.67
CA LEU A 136 -1.18 19.71 -4.61
C LEU A 136 -0.87 21.19 -4.74
N ASP A 137 -1.89 22.05 -4.80
CA ASP A 137 -1.69 23.51 -4.87
C ASP A 137 -0.98 24.04 -3.61
N ASN A 138 -1.20 23.40 -2.45
CA ASN A 138 -0.56 23.71 -1.17
C ASN A 138 0.53 22.68 -0.79
N CYS A 139 1.20 22.07 -1.77
CA CYS A 139 2.21 21.03 -1.58
C CYS A 139 3.38 21.42 -0.66
N ALA A 140 3.64 22.71 -0.49
CA ALA A 140 4.68 23.20 0.41
C ALA A 140 4.37 22.94 1.89
N ASP A 141 3.08 22.83 2.25
CA ASP A 141 2.61 22.69 3.62
C ASP A 141 2.31 21.23 4.02
N LEU A 142 2.58 20.27 3.14
CA LEU A 142 2.28 18.86 3.36
C LEU A 142 3.31 18.13 4.22
N ASP A 143 4.49 18.73 4.42
CA ASP A 143 5.56 18.19 5.24
C ASP A 143 6.23 19.34 6.03
N PRO A 144 6.51 19.15 7.33
CA PRO A 144 7.02 20.23 8.17
C PRO A 144 8.49 20.57 7.95
N TRP A 145 9.24 19.73 7.21
CA TRP A 145 10.68 19.93 7.01
C TRP A 145 10.98 20.47 5.61
N HIS A 146 10.35 19.93 4.57
CA HIS A 146 10.64 20.28 3.19
C HIS A 146 9.39 20.33 2.33
N SER A 147 9.35 21.26 1.39
CA SER A 147 8.26 21.33 0.40
C SER A 147 8.16 20.04 -0.41
N ARG A 148 6.95 19.52 -0.56
CA ARG A 148 6.66 18.30 -1.36
C ARG A 148 6.39 18.61 -2.83
N CYS A 149 6.36 19.88 -3.21
CA CYS A 149 5.94 20.32 -4.55
C CYS A 149 6.77 19.70 -5.68
N GLU A 150 8.09 19.61 -5.48
CA GLU A 150 8.98 19.00 -6.45
C GLU A 150 8.68 17.51 -6.63
N ALA A 151 8.56 16.79 -5.52
CA ALA A 151 8.25 15.36 -5.50
C ALA A 151 6.88 15.03 -6.11
N LEU A 152 5.91 15.94 -5.97
CA LEU A 152 4.53 15.76 -6.48
C LEU A 152 4.31 16.34 -7.88
N SER A 153 5.33 16.96 -8.47
CA SER A 153 5.27 17.49 -9.84
C SER A 153 5.15 16.39 -10.90
N ASN A 154 4.91 16.77 -12.16
CA ASN A 154 4.83 15.85 -13.30
C ASN A 154 3.85 14.67 -13.06
N GLY A 155 2.65 14.96 -12.55
CA GLY A 155 1.65 13.93 -12.27
C GLY A 155 2.06 12.97 -11.14
N GLY A 156 2.97 13.38 -10.27
CA GLY A 156 3.51 12.58 -9.16
C GLY A 156 4.82 11.86 -9.48
N PHE A 157 5.37 11.99 -10.68
CA PHE A 157 6.68 11.42 -11.02
C PHE A 157 7.85 12.22 -10.43
N GLY A 158 7.65 13.49 -10.10
CA GLY A 158 8.73 14.36 -9.66
C GLY A 158 9.61 14.83 -10.82
N ARG A 159 10.82 15.34 -10.52
CA ARG A 159 11.73 15.83 -11.56
C ARG A 159 12.26 14.70 -12.44
N GLU A 160 12.47 15.00 -13.71
CA GLU A 160 13.19 14.09 -14.62
C GLU A 160 14.59 13.76 -14.07
N ALA A 161 14.99 12.50 -14.19
CA ALA A 161 16.28 12.02 -13.74
C ALA A 161 17.34 12.15 -14.84
N ALA A 162 17.45 13.34 -15.45
CA ALA A 162 18.39 13.62 -16.55
C ALA A 162 19.86 13.35 -16.20
N GLY A 163 20.21 13.39 -14.91
CA GLY A 163 21.54 13.00 -14.41
C GLY A 163 21.90 11.52 -14.60
N LEU A 164 20.98 10.69 -15.09
CA LEU A 164 21.24 9.30 -15.47
C LEU A 164 21.76 9.15 -16.91
N SER A 165 21.81 10.22 -17.70
CA SER A 165 22.47 10.20 -19.02
C SER A 165 23.94 9.75 -18.88
N GLY A 166 24.37 8.88 -19.77
CA GLY A 166 25.66 8.18 -19.69
C GLY A 166 25.77 7.05 -18.65
N VAL A 167 24.76 6.85 -17.77
CA VAL A 167 24.70 5.72 -16.81
C VAL A 167 23.77 4.61 -17.30
N ILE A 168 22.63 5.00 -17.89
CA ILE A 168 21.66 4.08 -18.50
C ILE A 168 21.55 4.32 -20.01
N PRO A 169 20.94 3.41 -20.80
CA PRO A 169 20.74 3.64 -22.23
C PRO A 169 20.01 4.97 -22.50
N GLU A 170 20.54 5.81 -23.40
CA GLU A 170 20.01 7.16 -23.66
C GLU A 170 18.51 7.16 -24.04
N GLY A 171 18.07 6.14 -24.79
CA GLY A 171 16.65 6.00 -25.16
C GLY A 171 15.71 5.76 -23.99
N LEU A 172 16.22 5.36 -22.82
CA LEU A 172 15.43 5.15 -21.61
C LEU A 172 15.45 6.33 -20.65
N VAL A 173 16.41 7.26 -20.76
CA VAL A 173 16.54 8.42 -19.85
C VAL A 173 15.22 9.20 -19.70
N PRO A 174 14.43 9.46 -20.76
CA PRO A 174 13.16 10.18 -20.64
C PRO A 174 12.09 9.45 -19.81
N ALA A 175 12.25 8.14 -19.57
CA ALA A 175 11.34 7.35 -18.74
C ALA A 175 11.77 7.32 -17.26
N TRP A 176 12.84 8.01 -16.87
CA TRP A 176 13.31 8.05 -15.48
C TRP A 176 13.05 9.38 -14.79
N TYR A 177 12.62 9.29 -13.54
CA TYR A 177 12.26 10.41 -12.68
C TYR A 177 12.73 10.18 -11.24
N TRP A 178 12.89 11.26 -10.48
CA TRP A 178 13.11 11.25 -9.03
C TRP A 178 11.78 11.06 -8.30
N THR A 179 11.12 9.94 -8.55
CA THR A 179 9.79 9.63 -8.00
C THR A 179 9.86 9.40 -6.50
N ASP A 180 9.03 10.14 -5.75
CA ASP A 180 8.91 9.96 -4.30
C ASP A 180 8.02 8.75 -3.97
N GLN A 181 8.45 7.97 -2.99
CA GLN A 181 7.79 6.76 -2.53
C GLN A 181 6.33 6.96 -2.07
N PHE A 182 5.93 8.18 -1.69
CA PHE A 182 4.58 8.52 -1.24
C PHE A 182 3.76 9.31 -2.27
N ALA A 183 4.22 9.43 -3.52
CA ALA A 183 3.49 10.10 -4.60
C ALA A 183 2.40 9.22 -5.27
N MET A 184 2.20 8.00 -4.77
CA MET A 184 1.37 6.97 -5.41
C MET A 184 -0.06 7.41 -5.74
N GLU A 185 -0.70 8.19 -4.87
CA GLU A 185 -2.08 8.64 -5.05
C GLU A 185 -2.24 9.53 -6.28
N VAL A 186 -1.26 10.41 -6.52
CA VAL A 186 -1.23 11.30 -7.68
C VAL A 186 -0.99 10.49 -8.95
N ILE A 187 -0.05 9.55 -8.91
CA ILE A 187 0.29 8.68 -10.05
C ILE A 187 -0.92 7.82 -10.44
N TYR A 188 -1.52 7.11 -9.49
CA TYR A 188 -2.67 6.24 -9.75
C TYR A 188 -3.87 7.04 -10.20
N HIS A 189 -4.12 8.22 -9.64
CA HIS A 189 -5.21 9.07 -10.10
C HIS A 189 -5.04 9.44 -11.58
N ASN A 190 -3.86 9.92 -11.99
CA ASN A 190 -3.59 10.22 -13.40
C ASN A 190 -3.69 8.99 -14.32
N ARG A 191 -3.23 7.82 -13.84
CA ARG A 191 -3.33 6.55 -14.60
C ARG A 191 -4.77 6.09 -14.77
N VAL A 192 -5.60 6.16 -13.73
CA VAL A 192 -7.02 5.80 -13.83
C VAL A 192 -7.77 6.81 -14.71
N LEU A 193 -7.43 8.10 -14.62
CA LEU A 193 -8.01 9.14 -15.48
C LEU A 193 -7.72 8.91 -16.97
N SER A 194 -6.55 8.35 -17.31
CA SER A 194 -6.11 8.07 -18.69
C SER A 194 -6.37 6.65 -19.16
N HIS A 195 -6.91 5.78 -18.31
CA HIS A 195 -7.15 4.37 -18.63
C HIS A 195 -8.24 4.21 -19.70
N GLU A 196 -8.02 3.31 -20.68
CA GLU A 196 -8.96 3.11 -21.81
C GLU A 196 -10.36 2.66 -21.36
N CYS A 197 -10.44 1.97 -20.23
CA CYS A 197 -11.71 1.51 -19.62
C CYS A 197 -12.31 2.48 -18.61
N ARG A 198 -11.80 3.71 -18.51
CA ARG A 198 -12.51 4.75 -17.77
C ARG A 198 -13.81 5.11 -18.49
N THR A 199 -14.86 5.39 -17.73
CA THR A 199 -16.13 5.93 -18.23
C THR A 199 -16.49 7.24 -17.54
N THR A 200 -17.19 8.11 -18.26
CA THR A 200 -17.86 9.30 -17.70
C THR A 200 -19.30 9.01 -17.28
N GLU A 201 -19.86 7.88 -17.70
CA GLU A 201 -21.23 7.47 -17.43
C GLU A 201 -21.26 6.50 -16.25
N PRO A 202 -21.61 6.93 -15.03
CA PRO A 202 -21.48 6.10 -13.84
C PRO A 202 -22.40 4.86 -13.84
N ASP A 203 -23.54 4.90 -14.55
CA ASP A 203 -24.41 3.73 -14.73
C ASP A 203 -23.74 2.58 -15.52
N SER A 204 -22.74 2.89 -16.35
CA SER A 204 -21.97 1.89 -17.10
C SER A 204 -20.77 1.32 -16.32
N ALA A 205 -20.51 1.84 -15.13
CA ALA A 205 -19.33 1.49 -14.35
C ALA A 205 -19.54 0.24 -13.50
N MET A 206 -18.51 -0.60 -13.48
CA MET A 206 -18.44 -1.78 -12.62
C MET A 206 -17.64 -1.52 -11.33
N ALA A 207 -16.78 -0.49 -11.34
CA ALA A 207 -16.01 -0.08 -10.18
C ALA A 207 -15.91 1.46 -10.11
N PHE A 208 -15.78 1.96 -8.89
CA PHE A 208 -15.78 3.39 -8.59
C PHE A 208 -14.48 3.76 -7.86
N TYR A 209 -13.63 4.55 -8.53
CA TYR A 209 -12.41 5.06 -7.96
C TYR A 209 -12.69 6.34 -7.16
N ILE A 210 -12.22 6.39 -5.91
CA ILE A 210 -12.28 7.56 -5.04
C ILE A 210 -10.90 8.23 -5.06
N PRO A 211 -10.72 9.36 -5.78
CA PRO A 211 -9.41 10.02 -5.91
C PRO A 211 -9.10 10.92 -4.70
N PHE A 212 -9.20 10.38 -3.49
CA PHE A 212 -8.85 11.06 -2.24
C PHE A 212 -7.38 10.81 -1.92
N TYR A 213 -6.58 11.87 -1.78
CA TYR A 213 -5.16 11.77 -1.44
C TYR A 213 -4.97 11.66 0.08
N ALA A 214 -5.44 10.54 0.64
CA ALA A 214 -5.46 10.28 2.08
C ALA A 214 -4.06 10.36 2.71
N GLY A 215 -3.05 9.83 2.02
CA GLY A 215 -1.65 9.84 2.43
C GLY A 215 -1.07 11.24 2.49
N LEU A 216 -1.32 12.07 1.47
CA LEU A 216 -0.91 13.47 1.47
C LEU A 216 -1.63 14.27 2.55
N ALA A 217 -2.95 14.08 2.68
CA ALA A 217 -3.77 14.78 3.66
C ALA A 217 -3.33 14.46 5.10
N VAL A 218 -3.15 13.18 5.44
CA VAL A 218 -2.71 12.80 6.79
C VAL A 218 -1.26 13.23 7.03
N GLY A 219 -0.39 13.17 6.01
CA GLY A 219 1.04 13.51 6.09
C GLY A 219 1.31 14.84 6.79
N LYS A 220 0.50 15.86 6.45
CA LYS A 220 0.54 17.19 7.05
C LYS A 220 0.39 17.20 8.58
N TYR A 221 -0.36 16.24 9.14
CA TYR A 221 -0.78 16.23 10.54
C TYR A 221 -0.10 15.16 11.39
N LEU A 222 0.83 14.39 10.85
CA LEU A 222 1.47 13.30 11.60
C LEU A 222 2.53 13.75 12.60
N TRP A 223 3.00 14.98 12.46
CA TRP A 223 4.13 15.53 13.21
C TRP A 223 3.71 16.75 14.03
N LEU A 224 4.65 17.37 14.74
CA LEU A 224 4.46 18.68 15.42
C LEU A 224 3.30 18.76 16.45
N GLY A 225 2.78 17.63 16.93
CA GLY A 225 1.81 17.60 18.03
C GLY A 225 0.37 17.95 17.65
N TYR A 226 -0.02 17.78 16.39
CA TYR A 226 -1.42 17.89 15.98
C TYR A 226 -2.33 16.89 16.71
N SER A 227 -3.60 17.27 16.89
CA SER A 227 -4.56 16.42 17.59
C SER A 227 -4.95 15.21 16.76
N SER A 228 -5.55 14.19 17.39
CA SER A 228 -6.17 13.08 16.67
C SER A 228 -7.27 13.53 15.71
N LYS A 229 -7.99 14.60 16.06
CA LYS A 229 -9.03 15.19 15.21
C LYS A 229 -8.47 15.81 13.94
N ASP A 230 -7.32 16.47 14.02
CA ASP A 230 -6.67 17.04 12.83
C ASP A 230 -6.24 15.94 11.85
N ARG A 231 -5.68 14.85 12.37
CA ARG A 231 -5.27 13.67 11.59
C ARG A 231 -6.43 12.94 10.92
N ASP A 232 -7.63 13.00 11.51
CA ASP A 232 -8.82 12.30 11.03
C ASP A 232 -9.72 13.14 10.12
N ARG A 233 -9.63 14.48 10.24
CA ARG A 233 -10.52 15.45 9.61
C ARG A 233 -10.81 15.18 8.14
N TYR A 234 -9.79 14.99 7.31
CA TYR A 234 -9.99 14.80 5.87
C TYR A 234 -10.72 13.49 5.55
N CYS A 235 -10.44 12.42 6.30
CA CYS A 235 -11.14 11.15 6.10
C CYS A 235 -12.61 11.24 6.54
N GLU A 236 -12.88 11.91 7.67
CA GLU A 236 -14.27 12.17 8.12
C GLU A 236 -15.05 12.97 7.08
N MET A 237 -14.46 14.05 6.56
CA MET A 237 -15.07 14.87 5.52
C MET A 237 -15.32 14.08 4.23
N MET A 238 -14.37 13.22 3.83
CA MET A 238 -14.50 12.38 2.63
C MET A 238 -15.64 11.37 2.79
N LEU A 239 -15.71 10.69 3.94
CA LEU A 239 -16.78 9.75 4.26
C LEU A 239 -18.15 10.44 4.34
N GLU A 240 -18.19 11.66 4.85
CA GLU A 240 -19.39 12.49 4.84
C GLU A 240 -19.83 12.87 3.43
N TRP A 241 -18.90 13.17 2.53
CA TRP A 241 -19.24 13.49 1.15
C TRP A 241 -19.68 12.24 0.35
N ILE A 242 -18.96 11.12 0.51
CA ILE A 242 -19.17 9.92 -0.32
C ILE A 242 -20.48 9.22 0.03
N LYS A 243 -20.89 9.24 1.32
CA LYS A 243 -22.14 8.59 1.77
C LYS A 243 -23.38 9.14 1.08
N ASP A 244 -23.31 10.38 0.59
CA ASP A 244 -24.42 11.04 -0.08
C ASP A 244 -24.53 10.70 -1.56
N GLN A 245 -23.50 10.08 -2.15
CA GLN A 245 -23.47 9.74 -3.56
C GLN A 245 -24.44 8.58 -3.87
N PRO A 246 -25.20 8.65 -4.99
CA PRO A 246 -26.15 7.58 -5.36
C PRO A 246 -25.51 6.20 -5.48
N TYR A 247 -24.33 6.14 -6.10
CA TYR A 247 -23.60 4.89 -6.35
C TYR A 247 -22.96 4.33 -5.08
N TRP A 248 -22.63 5.18 -4.10
CA TRP A 248 -22.28 4.71 -2.76
C TRP A 248 -23.49 4.04 -2.10
N LYS A 249 -24.65 4.70 -2.08
CA LYS A 249 -25.87 4.17 -1.45
C LYS A 249 -26.33 2.82 -2.03
N ARG A 250 -25.98 2.55 -3.30
CA ARG A 250 -26.28 1.28 -3.98
C ARG A 250 -25.48 0.10 -3.42
N SER A 251 -24.20 0.32 -3.12
CA SER A 251 -23.25 -0.76 -2.81
C SER A 251 -22.65 -0.67 -1.41
N ASP A 252 -22.90 0.41 -0.67
CA ASP A 252 -22.26 0.71 0.63
C ASP A 252 -20.73 0.55 0.60
N GLY A 253 -20.08 1.00 -0.47
CA GLY A 253 -18.62 0.94 -0.61
C GLY A 253 -18.06 -0.32 -1.27
N TRP A 254 -18.87 -1.36 -1.50
CA TRP A 254 -18.37 -2.67 -1.96
C TRP A 254 -17.78 -2.68 -3.39
N ASP A 255 -18.22 -1.77 -4.26
CA ASP A 255 -17.67 -1.57 -5.61
C ASP A 255 -16.73 -0.36 -5.68
N HIS A 256 -16.33 0.17 -4.51
CA HIS A 256 -15.42 1.30 -4.39
C HIS A 256 -14.01 0.84 -4.11
N PHE A 257 -13.06 1.56 -4.70
CA PHE A 257 -11.65 1.41 -4.38
C PHE A 257 -10.93 2.74 -4.38
N MET A 258 -9.83 2.79 -3.64
CA MET A 258 -8.97 3.97 -3.55
C MET A 258 -7.51 3.58 -3.41
N THR A 259 -6.64 4.51 -3.75
CA THR A 259 -5.19 4.41 -3.52
C THR A 259 -4.86 5.15 -2.24
N MET A 260 -4.03 4.57 -1.38
CA MET A 260 -3.55 5.20 -0.15
C MET A 260 -2.02 5.28 -0.19
N GLY A 261 -1.50 6.51 -0.25
CA GLY A 261 -0.12 6.81 -0.62
C GLY A 261 0.93 6.57 0.44
N ARG A 262 0.55 6.03 1.61
CA ARG A 262 1.45 5.73 2.72
C ARG A 262 1.20 4.32 3.25
N ILE A 263 1.98 3.91 4.24
CA ILE A 263 1.89 2.55 4.81
C ILE A 263 0.58 2.40 5.60
N THR A 264 -0.01 1.20 5.63
CA THR A 264 -1.30 0.94 6.28
C THR A 264 -1.37 1.44 7.74
N TRP A 265 -0.24 1.41 8.45
CA TRP A 265 -0.16 1.79 9.86
C TRP A 265 -0.34 3.29 10.11
N ASP A 266 -0.17 4.13 9.09
CA ASP A 266 -0.48 5.57 9.18
C ASP A 266 -1.98 5.85 9.26
N PHE A 267 -2.83 4.85 9.00
CA PHE A 267 -4.29 4.99 8.93
C PHE A 267 -5.05 4.08 9.91
N ARG A 268 -4.34 3.40 10.82
CA ARG A 268 -4.89 2.39 11.75
C ARG A 268 -4.68 2.74 13.22
N ARG A 269 -4.82 4.02 13.56
CA ARG A 269 -4.77 4.49 14.94
C ARG A 269 -5.95 3.93 15.74
N SER A 270 -5.67 3.29 16.89
CA SER A 270 -6.71 2.73 17.77
C SER A 270 -7.08 3.67 18.93
N LYS A 271 -6.11 4.38 19.52
CA LYS A 271 -6.34 5.34 20.62
C LYS A 271 -5.91 6.75 20.23
N ASN A 272 -6.41 7.78 20.90
CA ASN A 272 -6.19 9.19 20.50
C ASN A 272 -4.73 9.64 20.60
N GLU A 273 -4.01 9.07 21.55
CA GLU A 273 -2.60 9.28 21.81
C GLU A 273 -1.66 8.54 20.84
N ASP A 274 -2.15 7.52 20.15
CA ASP A 274 -1.34 6.69 19.24
C ASP A 274 -1.00 7.42 17.94
N TRP A 275 -0.05 6.89 17.18
CA TRP A 275 0.37 7.35 15.85
C TRP A 275 -0.75 7.22 14.79
N GLY A 276 -0.72 8.09 13.77
CA GLY A 276 -1.56 7.94 12.57
C GLY A 276 -2.96 8.55 12.66
N SER A 277 -3.74 8.35 11.59
CA SER A 277 -5.18 8.57 11.55
C SER A 277 -5.94 7.29 11.92
N SER A 278 -7.19 7.41 12.36
CA SER A 278 -8.12 6.30 12.53
C SER A 278 -8.89 5.93 11.24
N CYS A 279 -8.59 6.58 10.10
CA CYS A 279 -9.34 6.51 8.86
C CYS A 279 -9.80 5.10 8.47
N ILE A 280 -8.91 4.10 8.40
CA ILE A 280 -9.29 2.73 8.00
C ILE A 280 -10.27 2.08 8.98
N TYR A 281 -10.21 2.43 10.27
CA TYR A 281 -11.14 1.92 11.28
C TYR A 281 -12.48 2.65 11.32
N MET A 282 -12.64 3.75 10.58
CA MET A 282 -13.93 4.42 10.45
C MET A 282 -14.94 3.50 9.73
N PRO A 283 -16.21 3.45 10.17
CA PRO A 283 -17.19 2.52 9.61
C PRO A 283 -17.35 2.57 8.09
N GLY A 284 -17.28 3.77 7.49
CA GLY A 284 -17.40 3.95 6.04
C GLY A 284 -16.22 3.39 5.23
N MET A 285 -15.06 3.12 5.84
CA MET A 285 -13.90 2.56 5.14
C MET A 285 -13.91 1.02 5.06
N ARG A 286 -14.88 0.36 5.71
CA ARG A 286 -14.88 -1.11 5.87
C ARG A 286 -15.01 -1.87 4.56
N ASN A 287 -15.81 -1.38 3.62
CA ASN A 287 -16.13 -2.09 2.39
C ASN A 287 -15.32 -1.60 1.18
N ILE A 288 -14.54 -0.51 1.34
CA ILE A 288 -13.71 0.05 0.28
C ILE A 288 -12.45 -0.79 0.12
N THR A 289 -12.14 -1.19 -1.12
CA THR A 289 -10.85 -1.82 -1.46
C THR A 289 -9.73 -0.77 -1.47
N ARG A 290 -8.64 -1.01 -0.75
CA ARG A 290 -7.57 -0.03 -0.53
C ARG A 290 -6.26 -0.53 -1.13
N LEU A 291 -5.75 0.18 -2.13
CA LEU A 291 -4.45 -0.08 -2.73
C LEU A 291 -3.36 0.62 -1.91
N LEU A 292 -2.48 -0.14 -1.26
CA LEU A 292 -1.48 0.36 -0.31
C LEU A 292 -0.08 -0.14 -0.67
N ILE A 293 0.94 0.69 -0.41
CA ILE A 293 2.37 0.30 -0.57
C ILE A 293 2.80 -0.77 0.43
N GLU A 294 2.22 -0.74 1.64
CA GLU A 294 2.40 -1.75 2.67
C GLU A 294 1.04 -2.07 3.29
N ARG A 295 0.56 -3.30 3.09
CA ARG A 295 -0.75 -3.75 3.56
C ARG A 295 -0.73 -4.35 4.95
N ASN A 296 -1.88 -4.34 5.62
CA ASN A 296 -2.12 -5.24 6.74
C ASN A 296 -2.47 -6.63 6.17
N PRO A 297 -1.65 -7.68 6.39
CA PRO A 297 -1.89 -8.99 5.80
C PRO A 297 -3.16 -9.68 6.33
N TRP A 298 -3.73 -9.21 7.44
CA TRP A 298 -4.96 -9.75 8.03
C TRP A 298 -6.22 -8.98 7.61
N ASP A 299 -6.08 -7.88 6.87
CA ASP A 299 -7.22 -7.14 6.36
C ASP A 299 -7.45 -7.46 4.89
N TYR A 300 -8.58 -8.10 4.61
CA TYR A 300 -8.93 -8.58 3.27
C TYR A 300 -9.03 -7.44 2.23
N PHE A 301 -9.42 -6.24 2.67
CA PHE A 301 -9.60 -5.10 1.77
C PHE A 301 -8.30 -4.34 1.50
N ASP A 302 -7.20 -4.69 2.16
CA ASP A 302 -5.88 -4.14 1.80
C ASP A 302 -5.26 -4.97 0.67
N VAL A 303 -5.17 -4.35 -0.50
CA VAL A 303 -4.45 -4.87 -1.66
C VAL A 303 -3.09 -4.19 -1.73
N VAL A 304 -2.03 -4.99 -1.75
CA VAL A 304 -0.67 -4.45 -1.88
C VAL A 304 -0.39 -4.05 -3.32
N VAL A 305 0.21 -2.88 -3.49
CA VAL A 305 0.79 -2.40 -4.75
C VAL A 305 2.24 -2.01 -4.47
N PRO A 306 3.16 -2.12 -5.44
CA PRO A 306 4.54 -1.75 -5.22
C PRO A 306 4.67 -0.25 -4.93
N TYR A 307 5.69 0.10 -4.15
CA TYR A 307 6.14 1.48 -4.06
C TYR A 307 6.36 2.08 -5.47
N PRO A 308 6.00 3.36 -5.70
CA PRO A 308 6.41 4.07 -6.89
C PRO A 308 7.93 3.97 -7.06
N THR A 309 8.37 3.56 -8.25
CA THR A 309 9.78 3.52 -8.63
C THR A 309 10.10 4.72 -9.51
N GLY A 310 11.39 5.02 -9.68
CA GLY A 310 11.84 6.10 -10.56
C GLY A 310 11.68 5.80 -12.06
N PHE A 311 11.19 4.63 -12.46
CA PHE A 311 11.09 4.23 -13.88
C PHE A 311 9.64 4.09 -14.33
N HIS A 312 9.28 4.84 -15.37
CA HIS A 312 7.93 4.97 -15.91
C HIS A 312 7.97 4.88 -17.45
N PRO A 313 8.08 3.66 -18.02
CA PRO A 313 8.20 3.44 -19.45
C PRO A 313 6.91 3.66 -20.25
#